data_AF-A0A2X3EST3-F1
#
_entry.id   AF-A0A2X3EST3-F1
#
_cell.length_a   1.000
_cell.length_b   1.000
_cell.length_c   1.000
_cell.angle_alpha   90.00
_cell.angle_beta   90.00
_cell.angle_gamma   90.00
#
_symmetry.space_group_name_H-M   'P 1'
#
loop_
_entity.id
_entity.type
_entity.pdbx_description
1 polymer ?
#
loop_
_entity_poly.entity_id
_entity_poly.type
_entity_poly.pdbx_seq_one_letter_code
_entity_poly.pdbx_strand_id
1 'polypeptide(L)'
;MTTLLITGVTGFLGGAALEKILHQETRLDLLLLVRADSPEAGLERVKENMRKFNIAEEKLAMLRQQHILLGDLASPEHFLNDPRLDQVTHILNCAAVASFGSKPAYLEG
;
A
#
# COMPACT_ATOMS: atom_id res chain seq x y z
N MET A 1 -9.56 17.56 6.02
CA MET A 1 -9.67 16.41 5.10
C MET A 1 -8.70 15.36 5.61
N THR A 2 -9.11 14.10 5.74
CA THR A 2 -8.25 13.05 6.32
C THR A 2 -7.58 12.28 5.21
N THR A 3 -6.27 12.50 5.06
CA THR A 3 -5.42 11.70 4.16
C THR A 3 -4.71 10.62 4.98
N LEU A 4 -4.93 9.37 4.61
CA LEU A 4 -4.36 8.19 5.25
C LEU A 4 -3.31 7.56 4.34
N LEU A 5 -2.07 7.49 4.85
CA LEU A 5 -1.02 6.69 4.24
C LEU A 5 -1.05 5.26 4.81
N ILE A 6 -1.09 4.25 3.94
CA ILE A 6 -1.01 2.84 4.34
C ILE A 6 0.18 2.19 3.67
N THR A 7 1.02 1.51 4.46
CA THR A 7 2.10 0.66 3.95
C THR A 7 1.69 -0.82 4.05
N GLY A 8 2.18 -1.67 3.15
CA GLY A 8 1.97 -3.12 3.26
C GLY A 8 0.58 -3.60 2.85
N VAL A 9 -0.16 -2.81 2.05
CA VAL A 9 -1.52 -3.17 1.57
C VAL A 9 -1.58 -4.39 0.64
N THR A 10 -0.43 -4.83 0.12
CA THR A 10 -0.30 -6.07 -0.66
C THR A 10 -0.04 -7.30 0.23
N GLY A 11 0.09 -7.12 1.55
CA GLY A 11 0.17 -8.20 2.54
C GLY A 11 -1.20 -8.50 3.17
N PHE A 12 -1.21 -9.43 4.14
CA PHE A 12 -2.44 -9.86 4.81
C PHE A 12 -3.04 -8.76 5.71
N LEU A 13 -2.31 -8.30 6.73
CA LEU A 13 -2.85 -7.32 7.70
C LEU A 13 -3.15 -5.96 7.06
N GLY A 14 -2.22 -5.43 6.25
CA GLY A 14 -2.44 -4.17 5.54
C GLY A 14 -3.58 -4.27 4.51
N GLY A 15 -3.72 -5.44 3.87
CA GLY A 15 -4.84 -5.72 2.98
C GLY A 15 -6.18 -5.76 3.71
N ALA A 16 -6.26 -6.46 4.84
CA ALA A 16 -7.48 -6.51 5.67
C ALA A 16 -7.88 -5.14 6.21
N ALA A 17 -6.90 -4.28 6.54
CA ALA A 17 -7.20 -2.90 6.93
C ALA A 17 -7.78 -2.08 5.77
N LEU A 18 -7.20 -2.18 4.56
CA LEU A 18 -7.72 -1.51 3.37
C LEU A 18 -9.12 -2.02 2.99
N GLU A 19 -9.36 -3.34 3.04
CA GLU A 19 -10.67 -3.96 2.85
C GLU A 19 -11.72 -3.28 3.74
N LYS A 20 -11.45 -3.20 5.04
CA LYS A 20 -12.37 -2.61 6.01
C LYS A 20 -12.65 -1.13 5.74
N ILE A 21 -11.63 -0.39 5.30
CA ILE A 21 -11.74 1.03 4.90
C ILE A 21 -12.62 1.17 3.65
N LEU A 22 -12.45 0.32 2.63
CA LEU A 22 -13.27 0.32 1.41
C LEU A 22 -14.75 -0.06 1.67
N HIS A 23 -15.06 -0.60 2.86
CA HIS A 23 -16.43 -0.85 3.31
C HIS A 23 -17.03 0.28 4.14
N GLN A 24 -16.27 1.30 4.52
CA GLN A 24 -16.79 2.44 5.27
C GLN A 24 -17.41 3.49 4.35
N GLU A 25 -18.46 4.15 4.83
CA GLU A 25 -19.04 5.34 4.17
C GLU A 25 -18.20 6.60 4.39
N THR A 26 -17.21 6.54 5.29
CA THR A 26 -16.32 7.66 5.56
C THR A 26 -15.38 7.89 4.39
N ARG A 27 -15.41 9.10 3.85
CA ARG A 27 -14.52 9.51 2.76
C ARG A 27 -13.12 9.82 3.30
N LEU A 28 -12.19 8.93 3.03
CA LEU A 28 -10.76 9.11 3.28
C LEU A 28 -10.02 9.29 1.95
N ASP A 29 -9.04 10.17 1.93
CA ASP A 29 -8.09 10.23 0.83
C ASP A 29 -6.96 9.24 1.11
N LEU A 30 -6.74 8.31 0.17
CA LEU A 30 -5.82 7.21 0.35
C LEU A 30 -4.51 7.47 -0.39
N LEU A 31 -3.41 7.21 0.32
CA LEU A 31 -2.08 7.06 -0.26
C LEU A 31 -1.52 5.69 0.15
N LEU A 32 -1.16 4.86 -0.81
CA LEU A 32 -0.80 3.47 -0.61
C LEU A 32 0.65 3.28 -1.05
N LEU A 33 1.55 3.01 -0.09
CA LEU A 33 2.95 2.74 -0.39
C LEU A 33 3.09 1.31 -0.94
N VAL A 34 3.50 1.20 -2.21
CA VAL A 34 3.59 -0.08 -2.93
C VAL A 34 4.93 -0.19 -3.65
N ARG A 35 5.60 -1.33 -3.48
CA ARG A 35 6.77 -1.71 -4.28
C ARG A 35 6.30 -2.23 -5.64
N ALA A 36 6.57 -1.49 -6.71
CA ALA A 36 6.26 -1.86 -8.09
C ALA A 36 7.06 -0.98 -9.06
N ASP A 37 7.09 -1.37 -10.33
CA ASP A 37 7.84 -0.64 -11.37
C ASP A 37 7.09 0.58 -11.91
N SER A 38 5.75 0.62 -11.75
CA SER A 38 4.91 1.74 -12.16
C SER A 38 3.66 1.87 -11.28
N PRO A 39 2.98 3.03 -11.25
CA PRO A 39 1.73 3.20 -10.51
C PRO A 39 0.62 2.23 -10.98
N GLU A 40 0.58 1.89 -12.27
CA GLU A 40 -0.34 0.89 -12.84
C GLU A 40 -0.06 -0.50 -12.27
N ALA A 41 1.20 -0.94 -12.30
CA ALA A 41 1.61 -2.22 -11.75
C ALA A 41 1.35 -2.27 -10.24
N GLY A 42 1.60 -1.17 -9.53
CA GLY A 42 1.27 -1.04 -8.11
C GLY A 42 -0.24 -1.14 -7.84
N LEU A 43 -1.06 -0.46 -8.64
CA LEU A 43 -2.51 -0.52 -8.54
C LEU A 43 -3.05 -1.93 -8.78
N GLU A 44 -2.57 -2.62 -9.81
CA GLU A 44 -3.02 -3.98 -10.10
C GLU A 44 -2.61 -4.96 -8.98
N ARG A 45 -1.42 -4.82 -8.39
CA ARG A 45 -1.04 -5.60 -7.20
C ARG A 45 -1.97 -5.37 -6.02
N VAL A 46 -2.39 -4.12 -5.78
CA VAL A 46 -3.37 -3.81 -4.73
C VAL A 46 -4.71 -4.45 -5.04
N LYS A 47 -5.23 -4.27 -6.26
CA LYS A 47 -6.52 -4.86 -6.68
C LYS A 47 -6.50 -6.38 -6.60
N GLU A 48 -5.43 -7.03 -7.06
CA GLU A 48 -5.26 -8.48 -6.96
C GLU A 48 -5.32 -8.94 -5.50
N ASN A 49 -4.68 -8.20 -4.58
CA ASN A 49 -4.79 -8.52 -3.17
C ASN A 49 -6.23 -8.33 -2.67
N MET A 50 -6.90 -7.25 -3.04
CA MET A 50 -8.29 -6.97 -2.63
C MET A 50 -9.30 -7.98 -3.18
N ARG A 51 -9.05 -8.57 -4.36
CA ARG A 51 -9.83 -9.70 -4.88
C ARG A 51 -9.73 -10.94 -3.98
N LYS A 52 -8.58 -11.17 -3.34
CA LYS A 52 -8.41 -12.24 -2.33
C LYS A 52 -9.22 -11.99 -1.06
N PHE A 53 -9.61 -10.73 -0.81
CA PHE A 53 -10.54 -10.33 0.24
C PHE A 53 -12.00 -10.25 -0.25
N ASN A 54 -12.31 -10.73 -1.46
CA ASN A 54 -13.63 -10.71 -2.07
C ASN A 54 -14.26 -9.31 -2.20
N ILE A 55 -13.43 -8.26 -2.35
CA ILE A 55 -13.93 -6.92 -2.67
C ILE A 55 -14.55 -6.92 -4.08
N ALA A 56 -15.75 -6.38 -4.20
CA ALA A 56 -16.47 -6.27 -5.47
C ALA A 56 -15.75 -5.34 -6.48
N GLU A 57 -15.79 -5.68 -7.77
CA GLU A 57 -15.07 -4.93 -8.81
C GLU A 57 -15.49 -3.46 -8.90
N GLU A 58 -16.75 -3.13 -8.56
CA GLU A 58 -17.26 -1.76 -8.54
C GLU A 58 -16.52 -0.92 -7.49
N LYS A 59 -16.17 -1.52 -6.35
CA LYS A 59 -15.34 -0.87 -5.32
C LYS A 59 -13.88 -0.80 -5.75
N LEU A 60 -13.36 -1.84 -6.40
CA LEU A 60 -11.99 -1.82 -6.94
C LEU A 60 -11.80 -0.74 -8.01
N ALA A 61 -12.84 -0.45 -8.80
CA ALA A 61 -12.82 0.61 -9.81
C ALA A 61 -12.65 2.01 -9.19
N MET A 62 -12.96 2.18 -7.90
CA MET A 62 -12.69 3.43 -7.18
C MET A 62 -11.20 3.65 -6.90
N LEU A 63 -10.40 2.58 -6.84
CA LEU A 63 -8.95 2.67 -6.70
C LEU A 63 -8.31 3.07 -8.03
N ARG A 64 -7.52 4.14 -7.99
CA ARG A 64 -6.85 4.75 -9.14
C ARG A 64 -5.36 4.89 -8.88
N GLN A 65 -4.57 5.07 -9.95
CA GLN A 65 -3.12 5.21 -9.88
C GLN A 65 -2.67 6.35 -8.94
N GLN A 66 -3.47 7.41 -8.83
CA GLN A 66 -3.24 8.53 -7.92
C GLN A 66 -3.17 8.13 -6.42
N HIS A 67 -3.75 6.98 -6.05
CA HIS A 67 -3.63 6.43 -4.69
C HIS A 67 -2.30 5.71 -4.48
N ILE A 68 -1.53 5.43 -5.53
CA ILE A 68 -0.29 4.68 -5.43
C ILE A 68 0.88 5.64 -5.22
N LEU A 69 1.63 5.38 -4.16
CA LEU A 69 2.95 5.93 -3.89
C LEU A 69 3.95 4.80 -4.13
N LEU A 70 4.79 4.93 -5.16
CA LEU A 70 5.85 3.96 -5.40
C LEU A 70 6.96 4.16 -4.38
N GLY A 71 7.44 3.07 -3.79
CA GLY A 71 8.58 3.13 -2.89
C GLY A 71 8.79 1.86 -2.06
N ASP A 72 9.97 1.76 -1.47
CA ASP A 72 10.34 0.73 -0.50
C ASP A 72 10.76 1.41 0.81
N LEU A 73 10.24 0.95 1.95
CA LEU A 73 10.67 1.45 3.26
C LEU A 73 12.15 1.17 3.55
N ALA A 74 12.77 0.22 2.85
CA ALA A 74 14.22 -0.01 2.91
C ALA A 74 15.05 1.06 2.15
N SER A 75 14.42 1.87 1.29
CA SER A 75 15.06 2.91 0.47
C SER A 75 14.16 4.16 0.37
N PRO A 76 13.92 4.85 1.49
CA PRO A 76 12.93 5.92 1.58
C PRO A 76 13.24 7.14 0.70
N GLU A 77 14.50 7.42 0.41
CA GLU A 77 14.97 8.51 -0.44
C GLU A 77 14.28 8.56 -1.83
N HIS A 78 13.79 7.42 -2.32
CA HIS A 78 13.08 7.33 -3.60
C HIS A 78 11.66 7.88 -3.59
N PHE A 79 11.04 8.09 -2.42
CA PHE A 79 9.65 8.54 -2.33
C PHE A 79 9.43 9.71 -1.35
N LEU A 80 10.41 10.05 -0.52
CA LEU A 80 10.31 11.12 0.47
C LEU A 80 10.01 12.51 -0.12
N ASN A 81 10.36 12.75 -1.40
CA ASN A 81 10.11 14.01 -2.08
C ASN A 81 8.73 14.08 -2.77
N ASP A 82 7.87 13.06 -2.61
CA ASP A 82 6.53 13.10 -3.18
C ASP A 82 5.66 14.12 -2.42
N PRO A 83 5.18 15.20 -3.08
CA PRO A 83 4.47 16.29 -2.41
C PRO A 83 3.11 15.86 -1.82
N ARG A 84 2.60 14.67 -2.17
CA ARG A 84 1.39 14.12 -1.54
C ARG A 84 1.65 13.74 -0.08
N LEU A 85 2.90 13.52 0.32
CA LEU A 85 3.26 13.22 1.71
C LEU A 85 2.96 14.38 2.66
N ASP A 86 3.09 15.62 2.20
CA ASP A 86 2.78 16.82 3.00
C ASP A 86 1.30 16.90 3.39
N GLN A 87 0.43 16.18 2.68
CA GLN A 87 -1.01 16.13 2.92
C GLN A 87 -1.41 14.99 3.87
N VAL A 88 -0.47 14.10 4.21
CA VAL A 88 -0.75 12.93 5.06
C VAL A 88 -1.01 13.37 6.49
N THR A 89 -2.14 12.93 7.04
CA THR A 89 -2.57 13.27 8.41
C THR A 89 -2.44 12.08 9.36
N HIS A 90 -2.56 10.87 8.84
CA HIS A 90 -2.55 9.62 9.59
C HIS A 90 -1.75 8.56 8.81
N ILE A 91 -1.09 7.66 9.54
CA ILE A 91 -0.31 6.59 8.95
C ILE A 91 -0.71 5.26 9.57
N LEU A 92 -1.01 4.26 8.73
CA LEU A 92 -1.10 2.87 9.12
C LEU A 92 0.09 2.11 8.54
N ASN A 93 1.10 1.85 9.38
CA ASN A 93 2.31 1.15 8.98
C ASN A 93 2.17 -0.37 9.19
N CYS A 94 1.71 -1.10 8.17
CA CYS A 94 1.57 -2.56 8.22
C CYS A 94 2.66 -3.31 7.42
N ALA A 95 3.56 -2.60 6.74
CA ALA A 95 4.66 -3.23 6.01
C ALA A 95 5.70 -3.83 6.96
N ALA A 96 5.93 -5.13 6.82
CA ALA A 96 7.00 -5.84 7.49
C ALA A 96 7.43 -7.06 6.65
N VAL A 97 8.65 -7.55 6.86
CA VAL A 97 9.05 -8.87 6.37
C VAL A 97 8.62 -9.90 7.42
N ALA A 98 7.51 -10.58 7.16
CA ALA A 98 6.98 -11.63 8.04
C ALA A 98 7.58 -13.00 7.66
N SER A 99 8.87 -13.19 7.90
CA SER A 99 9.56 -14.47 7.72
C SER A 99 10.18 -14.93 9.04
N PHE A 100 9.89 -16.17 9.44
CA PHE A 100 10.47 -16.81 10.63
C PHE A 100 11.66 -17.72 10.29
N GLY A 101 12.04 -17.81 9.01
CA GLY A 101 13.25 -18.51 8.57
C GLY A 101 14.48 -17.62 8.71
N SER A 102 15.60 -18.19 9.17
CA SER A 102 16.90 -17.52 9.13
C SER A 102 17.19 -17.10 7.70
N LYS A 103 17.29 -15.79 7.43
CA LYS A 103 17.96 -15.30 6.22
C LYS A 103 19.38 -15.89 6.24
N PRO A 104 19.85 -16.63 5.22
CA PRO A 104 21.28 -16.66 4.97
C PRO A 104 21.67 -15.20 4.76
N ALA A 105 22.64 -14.73 5.53
CA ALA A 105 23.28 -13.45 5.23
C ALA A 105 23.72 -13.49 3.76
N TYR A 106 23.55 -12.35 3.08
CA TYR A 106 24.16 -12.05 1.80
C TYR A 106 25.50 -12.79 1.66
N LEU A 107 25.55 -13.80 0.78
CA LEU A 107 26.83 -14.23 0.26
C LEU A 107 27.20 -13.17 -0.76
N GLU A 108 28.05 -12.24 -0.32
CA GLU A 108 28.90 -11.49 -1.24
C GLU A 108 29.63 -12.51 -2.13
N GLY A 109 29.53 -12.27 -3.43
CA GLY A 109 30.23 -12.97 -4.51
C GLY A 109 30.29 -12.05 -5.70
#